data_AF-A0A2E8H1X1-F1
#
_entry.id   AF-A0A2E8H1X1-F1
#
_cell.length_a   1.000
_cell.length_b   1.000
_cell.length_c   1.000
_cell.angle_alpha   90.00
_cell.angle_beta   90.00
_cell.angle_gamma   90.00
#
_symmetry.space_group_name_H-M   'P 1'
#
loop_
_entity.id
_entity.type
_entity.pdbx_description
1 polymer ?
#
loop_
_entity_poly.entity_id
_entity_poly.type
_entity_poly.pdbx_seq_one_letter_code
_entity_poly.pdbx_strand_id
1 'polypeptide(L)'
;MPQTEALRSTLKDLMKAIESGDGDGLRLHLATLDSLRDTLNEDAPPGLLHCLEKRSYAKAIDLLEGTDEATTSGVPPQSNC
;
A
#
# COMPACT_ATOMS: atom_id res chain seq x y z
N MET A 1 -0.49 9.18 6.15
CA MET A 1 -1.26 9.34 4.90
C MET A 1 -2.44 8.37 4.97
N PRO A 2 -3.68 8.85 5.09
CA PRO A 2 -4.83 7.96 5.29
C PRO A 2 -5.13 7.08 4.06
N GLN A 3 -4.70 7.47 2.85
CA GLN A 3 -4.94 6.67 1.64
C GLN A 3 -4.12 5.37 1.61
N THR A 4 -2.86 5.37 2.08
CA THR A 4 -2.01 4.17 2.10
C THR A 4 -2.51 3.13 3.11
N GLU A 5 -3.04 3.57 4.26
CA GLU A 5 -3.71 2.68 5.21
C GLU A 5 -5.00 2.07 4.62
N ALA A 6 -5.82 2.89 3.94
CA ALA A 6 -7.02 2.42 3.26
C ALA A 6 -6.70 1.43 2.13
N LEU A 7 -5.63 1.69 1.36
CA LEU A 7 -5.13 0.81 0.31
C LEU A 7 -4.67 -0.53 0.90
N ARG A 8 -3.90 -0.50 1.99
CA ARG A 8 -3.45 -1.70 2.71
C ARG A 8 -4.63 -2.55 3.19
N SER A 9 -5.62 -1.93 3.84
CA SER A 9 -6.82 -2.63 4.28
C SER A 9 -7.56 -3.25 3.10
N THR A 10 -7.75 -2.51 2.01
CA THR A 10 -8.43 -3.00 0.80
C THR A 10 -7.69 -4.19 0.18
N LEU A 11 -6.36 -4.15 0.13
CA LEU A 11 -5.54 -5.27 -0.37
C LEU A 11 -5.65 -6.52 0.52
N LYS A 12 -5.69 -6.37 1.84
CA LYS A 12 -5.87 -7.49 2.78
C LYS A 12 -7.28 -8.09 2.66
N ASP A 13 -8.31 -7.26 2.53
CA ASP A 13 -9.70 -7.70 2.37
C ASP A 13 -9.92 -8.40 1.02
N LEU A 14 -9.30 -7.87 -0.05
CA LEU A 14 -9.26 -8.52 -1.36
C LEU A 14 -8.71 -9.94 -1.26
N MET A 15 -7.57 -10.13 -0.57
CA MET A 15 -6.98 -11.47 -0.40
C MET A 15 -7.91 -12.41 0.36
N LYS A 16 -8.55 -11.94 1.43
CA LYS A 16 -9.54 -12.73 2.17
C LYS A 16 -10.77 -13.09 1.33
N ALA A 17 -11.22 -12.18 0.46
CA ALA A 17 -12.33 -12.44 -0.45
C ALA A 17 -11.95 -13.54 -1.48
N ILE A 18 -10.70 -13.54 -1.99
CA ILE A 18 -10.17 -14.62 -2.83
C ILE A 18 -10.19 -15.96 -2.07
N GLU A 19 -9.69 -15.97 -0.83
CA GLU A 19 -9.63 -17.19 -0.01
C GLU A 19 -11.01 -17.73 0.39
N SER A 20 -11.97 -16.83 0.65
CA SER A 20 -13.35 -17.19 1.01
C SER A 20 -14.20 -17.57 -0.21
N GLY A 21 -13.73 -17.31 -1.43
CA GLY A 21 -14.50 -17.48 -2.65
C GLY A 21 -15.58 -16.42 -2.87
N ASP A 22 -15.48 -15.28 -2.18
CA ASP A 22 -16.44 -14.18 -2.27
C ASP A 22 -16.15 -13.33 -3.53
N GLY A 23 -16.74 -13.75 -4.65
CA GLY A 23 -16.51 -13.13 -5.94
C GLY A 23 -17.13 -11.73 -6.09
N ASP A 24 -18.11 -11.37 -5.27
CA ASP A 24 -18.77 -10.05 -5.29
C ASP A 24 -17.93 -9.02 -4.54
N GLY A 25 -17.52 -9.33 -3.31
CA GLY A 25 -16.55 -8.56 -2.53
C GLY A 25 -15.23 -8.40 -3.26
N LEU A 26 -14.74 -9.44 -3.94
CA LEU A 26 -13.54 -9.33 -4.79
C LEU A 26 -13.64 -8.19 -5.81
N ARG A 27 -14.78 -8.07 -6.51
CA ARG A 27 -14.99 -7.03 -7.52
C ARG A 27 -15.11 -5.66 -6.87
N LEU A 28 -15.79 -5.57 -5.73
CA LEU A 28 -15.93 -4.34 -4.96
C LEU A 28 -14.57 -3.81 -4.48
N HIS A 29 -13.74 -4.70 -3.92
CA HIS A 29 -12.38 -4.36 -3.48
C HIS A 29 -11.48 -3.98 -4.66
N LEU A 30 -11.60 -4.64 -5.82
CA LEU A 30 -10.87 -4.26 -7.04
C LEU A 30 -11.26 -2.86 -7.53
N ALA A 31 -12.55 -2.53 -7.56
CA ALA A 31 -13.01 -1.20 -7.96
C ALA A 31 -12.53 -0.11 -6.98
N THR A 32 -12.55 -0.41 -5.69
CA THR A 32 -12.05 0.48 -4.64
C THR A 32 -10.53 0.67 -4.76
N LEU A 33 -9.79 -0.41 -5.01
CA LEU A 33 -8.35 -0.39 -5.25
C LEU A 33 -7.98 0.49 -6.44
N ASP A 34 -8.72 0.38 -7.55
CA ASP A 34 -8.48 1.15 -8.75
C ASP A 34 -8.67 2.66 -8.50
N SER A 35 -9.75 3.03 -7.82
CA SER A 35 -10.04 4.42 -7.44
C SER A 35 -9.00 4.98 -6.47
N LEU A 36 -8.53 4.17 -5.51
CA LEU A 36 -7.45 4.55 -4.60
C LEU A 36 -6.14 4.72 -5.35
N ARG A 37 -5.80 3.81 -6.28
CA ARG A 37 -4.59 3.88 -7.11
C ARG A 37 -4.56 5.14 -7.97
N ASP A 38 -5.67 5.50 -8.60
CA ASP A 38 -5.80 6.70 -9.41
C ASP A 38 -5.51 7.96 -8.58
N THR A 39 -6.12 8.03 -7.39
CA THR A 39 -5.89 9.12 -6.42
C THR A 39 -4.46 9.14 -5.89
N LEU A 40 -3.84 7.97 -5.72
CA LEU A 40 -2.47 7.81 -5.20
C LEU A 40 -1.39 8.09 -6.25
N ASN A 41 -1.67 8.05 -7.55
CA ASN A 41 -0.65 8.08 -8.60
C ASN A 41 0.29 9.30 -8.50
N GLU A 42 -0.20 10.43 -8.01
CA GLU A 42 0.57 11.67 -7.86
C GLU A 42 1.42 11.74 -6.56
N ASP A 43 1.08 10.95 -5.53
CA ASP A 43 1.69 11.01 -4.19
C ASP A 43 2.36 9.68 -3.77
N ALA A 44 2.13 8.61 -4.53
CA ALA A 44 2.60 7.27 -4.21
C ALA A 44 4.06 7.02 -4.60
N PRO A 45 4.80 6.25 -3.79
CA PRO A 45 6.14 5.82 -4.14
C PRO A 45 6.13 4.90 -5.38
N PRO A 46 7.09 5.03 -6.30
CA PRO A 46 7.13 4.27 -7.56
C PRO A 46 7.19 2.74 -7.35
N GLY A 47 7.74 2.29 -6.22
CA GLY A 47 7.75 0.86 -5.85
C GLY A 47 6.35 0.29 -5.57
N LEU A 48 5.44 1.10 -5.03
CA LEU A 48 4.06 0.71 -4.77
C LEU A 48 3.26 0.62 -6.08
N LEU A 49 3.41 1.63 -6.95
CA LEU A 49 2.79 1.64 -8.28
C LEU A 49 3.21 0.41 -9.09
N HIS A 50 4.51 0.08 -9.09
CA HIS A 50 5.03 -1.11 -9.76
C HIS A 50 4.42 -2.41 -9.21
N CYS A 51 4.25 -2.53 -7.89
CA CYS A 51 3.62 -3.71 -7.30
C CYS A 51 2.14 -3.83 -7.68
N LEU A 52 1.41 -2.71 -7.76
CA LEU A 52 0.02 -2.68 -8.20
C LEU A 52 -0.13 -3.07 -9.68
N GLU A 53 0.74 -2.58 -10.57
CA GLU A 53 0.75 -2.97 -11.99
C GLU A 53 1.00 -4.46 -12.19
N LYS A 54 1.92 -5.02 -11.39
CA LYS A 54 2.25 -6.45 -11.42
C LYS A 54 1.21 -7.32 -10.71
N ARG A 55 0.15 -6.73 -10.15
CA ARG A 55 -0.85 -7.39 -9.27
C ARG A 55 -0.21 -8.15 -8.11
N SER A 56 0.92 -7.64 -7.64
CA SER A 56 1.67 -8.22 -6.52
C SER A 56 1.17 -7.63 -5.20
N TYR A 57 -0.08 -7.97 -4.85
CA TYR A 57 -0.78 -7.39 -3.69
C TYR A 57 -0.07 -7.66 -2.37
N ALA A 58 0.48 -8.85 -2.17
CA ALA A 58 1.26 -9.20 -0.99
C ALA A 58 2.51 -8.30 -0.83
N LYS A 59 3.18 -7.96 -1.94
CA LYS A 59 4.38 -7.13 -1.92
C LYS A 59 4.05 -5.64 -1.76
N ALA A 60 2.90 -5.21 -2.27
CA ALA A 60 2.36 -3.89 -2.00
C ALA A 60 2.02 -3.73 -0.50
N ILE A 61 1.41 -4.74 0.12
CA ILE A 61 1.14 -4.75 1.57
C ILE A 61 2.47 -4.66 2.34
N ASP A 62 3.46 -5.48 2.00
CA ASP A 62 4.79 -5.49 2.63
C ASP A 62 5.49 -4.11 2.56
N LEU A 63 5.45 -3.45 1.40
CA LEU A 63 5.97 -2.08 1.25
C LEU A 63 5.23 -1.05 2.12
N LEU A 64 3.91 -1.21 2.27
CA LEU A 64 3.08 -0.34 3.10
C LEU A 64 3.28 -0.59 4.59
N GLU A 65 3.61 -1.82 4.98
CA GLU A 65 3.94 -2.18 6.38
C GLU A 65 5.37 -1.76 6.73
N GLY A 66 6.33 -1.97 5.83
CA GLY A 66 7.74 -1.59 5.99
C GLY A 66 8.04 -0.08 5.87
N THR A 67 7.04 0.76 5.62
CA THR A 67 7.18 2.23 5.58
C THR A 67 7.06 2.86 6.97
N ASP A 68 6.50 2.16 7.97
CA ASP A 68 6.42 2.68 9.35
C ASP A 68 7.81 2.76 10.02
N GLU A 69 8.78 1.99 9.53
CA GLU A 69 10.17 1.95 10.04
C GLU A 69 11.21 2.67 9.15
N ALA A 70 10.77 3.52 8.20
CA ALA A 70 11.67 4.33 7.37
C ALA A 70 11.75 5.82 7.76
N THR A 71 11.02 6.25 8.80
CA THR A 71 11.25 7.53 9.48
C THR A 71 12.12 7.34 10.73
N THR A 72 13.38 6.99 10.52
CA THR A 72 14.47 7.49 11.37
C THR A 72 15.46 8.26 10.49
N SER A 73 15.00 9.43 10.03
CA SER A 73 15.90 10.54 9.75
C SER A 73 15.59 11.63 10.76
N GLY A 74 16.33 11.58 11.88
CA GLY A 74 16.71 12.77 12.62
C GLY A 74 18.22 12.96 12.45
N VAL A 75 18.64 13.92 11.62
CA VAL A 75 20.03 14.39 11.43
C VAL A 75 20.07 15.89 11.77
N PRO A 76 21.22 16.56 12.04
CA PRO A 76 22.33 16.38 13.02
C PRO A 76 22.51 17.67 13.92
N PRO A 77 23.51 17.82 14.83
CA PRO A 77 24.75 18.56 14.48
C PRO A 77 26.04 18.10 15.22
N GLN A 78 27.20 18.59 14.75
CA GLN A 78 28.55 18.40 15.27
C GLN A 78 28.70 18.34 16.81
N SER A 79 29.61 17.50 17.30
CA SER A 79 30.54 17.94 18.35
C SER A 79 31.86 17.16 18.26
N ASN A 80 32.88 17.88 17.80
CA ASN A 80 34.28 17.58 18.01
C ASN A 80 34.59 17.65 19.52
N CYS A 81 35.05 16.56 20.12
CA CYS A 81 35.87 16.52 21.34
C CYS A 81 36.83 15.34 21.24
#